data_AF-A0A1R4HES4-F1
#
_entry.id   AF-A0A1R4HES4-F1
#
_cell.length_a   1.000
_cell.length_b   1.000
_cell.length_c   1.000
_cell.angle_alpha   90.00
_cell.angle_beta   90.00
_cell.angle_gamma   90.00
#
_symmetry.space_group_name_H-M   'P 1'
#
loop_
_entity.id
_entity.type
_entity.pdbx_description
1 polymer ?
#
loop_
_entity_poly.entity_id
_entity_poly.type
_entity_poly.pdbx_seq_one_letter_code
_entity_poly.pdbx_strand_id
1 'polypeptide(L)'
;MITTDYLVSCQDAEQPLPNLAQYEVAFLFAQSPLQLNLHWLNEHPGILDFLVASIFRQPQNLITHVQRICLCYQKNLSEHLYGAMVDLFSVLGNHADDFCGRLLDKALPRLAASHAFLLNQYLQDKDIDVLFRVQNSFAVMGKGLLGTTQLITKLADNSVPAEIAHDPLDLARDYIEYSQFQEAEAVLSQAILQTAERKELHVDLLELYKSLQDVSKFVALQEKLTEQGNPFPELWDELNDYFSLRKML
;
A
#
# COMPACT_ATOMS: atom_id res chain seq x y z
N MET A 1 -30.02 -55.86 -39.72
CA MET A 1 -29.06 -56.99 -39.82
C MET A 1 -27.80 -56.51 -39.14
N ILE A 2 -27.55 -57.03 -37.94
CA ILE A 2 -26.51 -56.62 -37.00
C ILE A 2 -25.30 -57.52 -37.22
N THR A 3 -24.11 -56.95 -37.22
CA THR A 3 -22.84 -57.62 -36.91
C THR A 3 -21.91 -56.57 -36.28
N THR A 4 -22.01 -56.35 -34.95
CA THR A 4 -21.17 -56.91 -33.86
C THR A 4 -19.70 -56.49 -33.90
N ASP A 5 -19.43 -55.40 -33.18
CA ASP A 5 -18.52 -55.31 -32.02
C ASP A 5 -17.23 -56.13 -32.02
N TYR A 6 -16.12 -55.44 -32.21
CA TYR A 6 -14.84 -55.83 -31.63
C TYR A 6 -14.68 -55.15 -30.27
N LEU A 7 -15.00 -55.91 -29.21
CA LEU A 7 -14.56 -55.65 -27.85
C LEU A 7 -13.04 -55.86 -27.78
N VAL A 8 -12.27 -54.77 -27.71
CA VAL A 8 -10.88 -54.83 -27.24
C VAL A 8 -10.93 -55.07 -25.73
N SER A 9 -10.60 -56.29 -25.34
CA SER A 9 -10.39 -56.71 -23.96
C SER A 9 -9.22 -55.94 -23.35
N CYS A 10 -9.50 -54.96 -22.50
CA CYS A 10 -8.53 -54.44 -21.54
C CYS A 10 -8.35 -55.47 -20.42
N GLN A 11 -7.52 -56.49 -20.68
CA GLN A 11 -6.88 -57.29 -19.65
C GLN A 11 -5.37 -57.19 -19.86
N ASP A 12 -4.83 -56.00 -19.62
CA ASP A 12 -3.42 -55.88 -19.29
C ASP A 12 -3.34 -55.70 -17.78
N ALA A 13 -2.67 -56.67 -17.15
CA ALA A 13 -2.40 -56.73 -15.73
C ALA A 13 -1.89 -55.37 -15.24
N GLU A 14 -2.45 -54.89 -14.13
CA GLU A 14 -1.87 -53.83 -13.32
C GLU A 14 -0.44 -54.25 -12.95
N GLN A 15 0.53 -53.86 -13.78
CA GLN A 15 1.91 -53.85 -13.35
C GLN A 15 2.00 -52.80 -12.24
N PRO A 16 2.56 -53.13 -11.07
CA PRO A 16 2.76 -52.14 -10.03
C PRO A 16 3.58 -51.01 -10.65
N LEU A 17 3.05 -49.78 -10.59
CA LEU A 17 3.76 -48.58 -11.03
C LEU A 17 5.18 -48.66 -10.43
N PRO A 18 6.24 -48.55 -11.26
CA PRO A 18 7.60 -48.61 -10.76
C PRO A 18 7.77 -47.58 -9.65
N ASN A 19 8.47 -47.94 -8.58
CA ASN A 19 8.67 -47.09 -7.41
C ASN A 19 9.20 -45.72 -7.85
N LEU A 20 8.29 -44.74 -7.94
CA LEU A 20 8.55 -43.45 -8.54
C LEU A 20 9.60 -42.67 -7.75
N ALA A 21 9.82 -43.03 -6.47
CA ALA A 21 10.82 -42.46 -5.56
C ALA A 21 12.27 -42.52 -6.09
N GLN A 22 12.56 -43.36 -7.09
CA GLN A 22 13.91 -43.55 -7.63
C GLN A 22 14.25 -42.66 -8.83
N TYR A 23 13.27 -41.95 -9.40
CA TYR A 23 13.49 -41.10 -10.57
C TYR A 23 13.67 -39.64 -10.16
N GLU A 24 14.60 -38.94 -10.82
CA GLU A 24 14.73 -37.49 -10.67
C GLU A 24 13.43 -36.81 -11.12
N VAL A 25 12.92 -35.87 -10.32
CA VAL A 25 11.65 -35.16 -10.53
C VAL A 25 11.53 -34.61 -11.97
N ALA A 26 12.65 -34.17 -12.55
CA ALA A 26 12.71 -33.65 -13.91
C ALA A 26 12.36 -34.67 -15.01
N PHE A 27 12.70 -35.95 -14.83
CA PHE A 27 12.42 -36.99 -15.83
C PHE A 27 10.96 -37.45 -15.81
N LEU A 28 10.30 -37.37 -14.65
CA LEU A 28 8.89 -37.74 -14.49
C LEU A 28 7.97 -36.70 -15.18
N PHE A 29 8.33 -35.42 -15.14
CA PHE A 29 7.58 -34.36 -15.83
C PHE A 29 7.70 -34.39 -17.35
N ALA A 30 8.81 -34.89 -17.90
CA ALA A 30 9.01 -34.99 -19.34
C ALA A 30 8.06 -36.00 -20.01
N GLN A 31 7.58 -37.01 -19.26
CA GLN A 31 6.75 -38.09 -19.80
C GLN A 31 5.24 -37.85 -19.68
N SER A 32 4.79 -36.91 -18.84
CA SER A 32 3.35 -36.61 -18.65
C SER A 32 3.09 -35.15 -18.25
N PRO A 33 3.50 -34.16 -19.06
CA PRO A 33 3.32 -32.74 -18.74
C PRO A 33 1.83 -32.28 -18.72
N LEU A 34 0.90 -33.15 -19.13
CA LEU A 34 -0.51 -32.82 -19.33
C LEU A 34 -1.45 -33.36 -18.23
N GLN A 35 -0.95 -34.09 -17.23
CA GLN A 35 -1.80 -34.64 -16.17
C GLN A 35 -1.54 -33.95 -14.83
N LEU A 36 -2.63 -33.44 -14.23
CA LEU A 36 -2.68 -32.99 -12.83
C LEU A 36 -2.62 -34.22 -11.90
N ASN A 37 -1.48 -34.91 -11.84
CA ASN A 37 -1.31 -36.03 -10.91
C ASN A 37 -0.95 -35.50 -9.51
N LEU A 38 -1.98 -35.18 -8.73
CA LEU A 38 -1.86 -34.59 -7.39
C LEU A 38 -1.36 -35.58 -6.33
N HIS A 39 -1.49 -36.89 -6.57
CA HIS A 39 -1.07 -37.92 -5.61
C HIS A 39 0.46 -37.97 -5.51
N TRP A 40 1.12 -38.04 -6.67
CA TRP A 40 2.57 -38.06 -6.79
C TRP A 40 3.26 -36.78 -6.26
N LEU A 41 2.60 -35.62 -6.40
CA LEU A 41 3.14 -34.33 -5.90
C LEU A 41 3.41 -34.33 -4.38
N ASN A 42 2.77 -35.21 -3.61
CA ASN A 42 2.99 -35.26 -2.16
C ASN A 42 4.16 -36.14 -1.73
N GLU A 43 4.58 -37.08 -2.57
CA GLU A 43 5.52 -38.15 -2.20
C GLU A 43 6.99 -37.76 -2.38
N HIS A 44 7.26 -36.72 -3.17
CA HIS A 44 8.62 -36.35 -3.55
C HIS A 44 9.17 -35.15 -2.77
N PRO A 45 10.29 -35.31 -2.03
CA PRO A 45 11.03 -34.17 -1.51
C PRO A 45 11.62 -33.34 -2.67
N GLY A 46 11.55 -32.01 -2.59
CA GLY A 46 12.09 -31.09 -3.62
C GLY A 46 11.16 -30.79 -4.79
N ILE A 47 9.95 -31.37 -4.82
CA ILE A 47 8.96 -31.09 -5.87
C ILE A 47 8.56 -29.61 -5.95
N LEU A 48 8.48 -28.92 -4.81
CA LEU A 48 8.15 -27.50 -4.76
C LEU A 48 9.23 -26.66 -5.45
N ASP A 49 10.50 -26.96 -5.20
CA ASP A 49 11.64 -26.27 -5.82
C ASP A 49 11.67 -26.51 -7.33
N PHE A 50 11.35 -27.73 -7.75
CA PHE A 50 11.19 -28.06 -9.17
C PHE A 50 10.07 -27.25 -9.83
N LEU A 51 8.90 -27.13 -9.19
CA LEU A 51 7.78 -26.34 -9.71
C LEU A 51 8.13 -24.86 -9.80
N VAL A 52 8.81 -24.32 -8.77
CA VAL A 52 9.31 -22.94 -8.77
C VAL A 52 10.29 -22.70 -9.93
N ALA A 53 11.28 -23.58 -10.10
CA ALA A 53 12.24 -23.48 -11.21
C ALA A 53 11.56 -23.63 -12.58
N SER A 54 10.52 -24.47 -12.66
CA SER A 54 9.75 -24.67 -13.89
C SER A 54 8.90 -23.46 -14.26
N ILE A 55 8.24 -22.82 -13.28
CA ILE A 55 7.52 -21.56 -13.47
C ILE A 55 8.48 -20.46 -13.92
N PHE A 56 9.66 -20.37 -13.31
CA PHE A 56 10.66 -19.39 -13.71
C PHE A 56 11.10 -19.56 -15.18
N ARG A 57 11.27 -20.82 -15.63
CA ARG A 57 11.65 -21.12 -17.02
C ARG A 57 10.50 -20.97 -18.02
N GLN A 58 9.28 -21.27 -17.59
CA GLN A 58 8.08 -21.30 -18.44
C GLN A 58 6.88 -20.66 -17.71
N PRO A 59 6.86 -19.32 -17.58
CA PRO A 59 5.84 -18.64 -16.79
C PRO A 59 4.43 -18.80 -17.35
N GLN A 60 4.28 -19.08 -18.65
CA GLN A 60 2.98 -19.30 -19.29
C GLN A 60 2.40 -20.71 -19.07
N ASN A 61 3.13 -21.61 -18.40
CA ASN A 61 2.65 -22.97 -18.15
C ASN A 61 1.68 -23.01 -16.97
N LEU A 62 0.38 -22.81 -17.28
CA LEU A 62 -0.70 -22.78 -16.28
C LEU A 62 -0.80 -24.06 -15.46
N ILE A 63 -0.49 -25.22 -16.03
CA ILE A 63 -0.55 -26.51 -15.33
C ILE A 63 0.43 -26.50 -14.15
N THR A 64 1.65 -25.99 -14.36
CA THR A 64 2.68 -25.91 -13.32
C THR A 64 2.27 -24.98 -12.18
N HIS A 65 1.63 -23.85 -12.49
CA HIS A 65 1.08 -22.94 -11.48
C HIS A 65 -0.02 -23.60 -10.64
N VAL A 66 -0.97 -24.28 -11.29
CA VAL A 66 -2.06 -24.98 -10.59
C VAL A 66 -1.53 -26.11 -9.72
N GLN A 67 -0.58 -26.91 -10.24
CA GLN A 67 0.08 -27.96 -9.46
C GLN A 67 0.76 -27.40 -8.20
N ARG A 68 1.44 -26.26 -8.33
CA ARG A 68 2.07 -25.58 -7.20
C ARG A 68 1.05 -25.09 -6.17
N ILE A 69 -0.05 -24.47 -6.62
CA ILE A 69 -1.15 -24.02 -5.75
C ILE A 69 -1.75 -25.21 -5.00
N CYS A 70 -2.06 -26.31 -5.69
CA CYS A 70 -2.60 -27.52 -5.08
C CYS A 70 -1.66 -28.10 -4.02
N LEU A 71 -0.36 -28.17 -4.34
CA LEU A 71 0.65 -28.66 -3.40
C LEU A 71 0.73 -27.77 -2.14
N CYS A 72 0.80 -26.45 -2.30
CA CYS A 72 0.87 -25.51 -1.19
C CYS A 72 -0.41 -25.55 -0.33
N TYR A 73 -1.58 -25.67 -0.97
CA TYR A 73 -2.87 -25.80 -0.29
C TYR A 73 -2.93 -27.09 0.55
N GLN A 74 -2.55 -28.23 -0.03
CA GLN A 74 -2.57 -29.54 0.65
C GLN A 74 -1.60 -29.58 1.83
N LYS A 75 -0.42 -28.98 1.69
CA LYS A 75 0.61 -28.92 2.74
C LYS A 75 0.41 -27.80 3.75
N ASN A 76 -0.70 -27.05 3.66
CA ASN A 76 -1.03 -25.93 4.57
C ASN A 76 0.07 -24.84 4.62
N LEU A 77 0.71 -24.57 3.48
CA LEU A 77 1.79 -23.59 3.35
C LEU A 77 1.22 -22.22 2.95
N SER A 78 0.58 -21.51 3.89
CA SER A 78 -0.13 -20.24 3.65
C SER A 78 0.69 -19.21 2.84
N GLU A 79 1.93 -18.96 3.24
CA GLU A 79 2.81 -17.99 2.57
C GLU A 79 3.16 -18.39 1.13
N HIS A 80 3.39 -19.68 0.89
CA HIS A 80 3.73 -20.20 -0.43
C HIS A 80 2.50 -20.27 -1.33
N LEU A 81 1.34 -20.56 -0.74
CA LEU A 81 0.05 -20.56 -1.42
C LEU A 81 -0.27 -19.16 -1.95
N TYR A 82 -0.10 -18.13 -1.12
CA TYR A 82 -0.25 -16.74 -1.57
C TYR A 82 0.70 -16.43 -2.73
N GLY A 83 2.00 -16.69 -2.58
CA GLY A 83 2.98 -16.44 -3.65
C GLY A 83 2.65 -17.16 -4.97
N ALA A 84 2.20 -18.42 -4.89
CA ALA A 84 1.79 -19.20 -6.06
C ALA A 84 0.51 -18.63 -6.72
N MET A 85 -0.42 -18.10 -5.93
CA MET A 85 -1.62 -17.44 -6.46
C MET A 85 -1.28 -16.10 -7.12
N VAL A 86 -0.39 -15.30 -6.52
CA VAL A 86 0.11 -14.04 -7.10
C VAL A 86 0.75 -14.31 -8.46
N ASP A 87 1.60 -15.33 -8.57
CA ASP A 87 2.24 -15.70 -9.83
C ASP A 87 1.19 -16.07 -10.89
N LEU A 88 0.22 -16.93 -10.55
CA LEU A 88 -0.83 -17.33 -11.48
C LEU A 88 -1.72 -16.16 -11.91
N PHE A 89 -2.15 -15.33 -10.96
CA PHE A 89 -3.02 -14.18 -11.25
C PHE A 89 -2.30 -13.17 -12.15
N SER A 90 -1.00 -12.97 -11.92
CA SER A 90 -0.18 -12.09 -12.75
C SER A 90 -0.01 -12.61 -14.19
N VAL A 91 0.06 -13.93 -14.40
CA VAL A 91 0.11 -14.55 -15.74
C VAL A 91 -1.23 -14.44 -16.46
N LEU A 92 -2.33 -14.69 -15.75
CA LEU A 92 -3.68 -14.70 -16.32
C LEU A 92 -4.19 -13.28 -16.63
N GLY A 93 -3.74 -12.29 -15.85
CA GLY A 93 -4.22 -10.90 -15.96
C GLY A 93 -5.74 -10.83 -15.92
N ASN A 94 -6.33 -10.10 -16.86
CA ASN A 94 -7.77 -9.83 -16.91
C ASN A 94 -8.59 -10.91 -17.64
N HIS A 95 -7.99 -12.04 -18.01
CA HIS A 95 -8.63 -13.03 -18.89
C HIS A 95 -9.35 -14.17 -18.14
N ALA A 96 -9.26 -14.22 -16.81
CA ALA A 96 -9.67 -15.40 -16.04
C ALA A 96 -10.34 -15.08 -14.69
N ASP A 97 -11.08 -13.97 -14.61
CA ASP A 97 -11.66 -13.46 -13.36
C ASP A 97 -12.53 -14.49 -12.62
N ASP A 98 -13.43 -15.16 -13.34
CA ASP A 98 -14.30 -16.19 -12.77
C ASP A 98 -13.51 -17.40 -12.24
N PHE A 99 -12.38 -17.71 -12.88
CA PHE A 99 -11.52 -18.79 -12.41
C PHE A 99 -10.74 -18.35 -11.17
N CYS A 100 -10.13 -17.16 -11.20
CA CYS A 100 -9.38 -16.61 -10.08
C CYS A 100 -10.26 -16.40 -8.84
N GLY A 101 -11.49 -15.91 -9.01
CA GLY A 101 -12.47 -15.76 -7.92
C GLY A 101 -12.83 -17.10 -7.28
N ARG A 102 -13.21 -18.10 -8.09
CA ARG A 102 -13.51 -19.45 -7.57
C ARG A 102 -12.30 -20.10 -6.90
N LEU A 103 -11.10 -19.89 -7.44
CA LEU A 103 -9.88 -20.41 -6.85
C LEU A 103 -9.60 -19.75 -5.48
N LEU A 104 -9.79 -18.42 -5.39
CA LEU A 104 -9.66 -17.68 -4.15
C LEU A 104 -10.66 -18.17 -3.11
N ASP A 105 -11.94 -18.33 -3.46
CA ASP A 105 -12.97 -18.84 -2.54
C ASP A 105 -12.59 -20.19 -1.93
N LYS A 106 -11.96 -21.07 -2.72
CA LYS A 106 -11.48 -22.37 -2.25
C LYS A 106 -10.22 -22.24 -1.39
N ALA A 107 -9.35 -21.28 -1.68
CA ALA A 107 -8.10 -21.06 -0.96
C ALA A 107 -8.28 -20.27 0.35
N LEU A 108 -9.37 -19.51 0.51
CA LEU A 108 -9.65 -18.65 1.67
C LEU A 108 -9.35 -19.29 3.03
N PRO A 109 -9.77 -20.54 3.34
CA PRO A 109 -9.53 -21.14 4.65
C PRO A 109 -8.05 -21.41 4.98
N ARG A 110 -7.18 -21.34 3.98
CA ARG A 110 -5.75 -21.65 4.07
C ARG A 110 -4.85 -20.42 3.89
N LEU A 111 -5.45 -19.25 3.70
CA LEU A 111 -4.76 -17.98 3.54
C LEU A 111 -4.84 -17.14 4.83
N ALA A 112 -3.82 -16.33 5.06
CA ALA A 112 -3.91 -15.25 6.02
C ALA A 112 -4.94 -14.20 5.57
N ALA A 113 -5.60 -13.53 6.53
CA ALA A 113 -6.62 -12.53 6.23
C ALA A 113 -6.09 -11.37 5.38
N SER A 114 -4.84 -10.94 5.61
CA SER A 114 -4.16 -9.91 4.81
C SER A 114 -3.97 -10.35 3.34
N HIS A 115 -3.55 -11.59 3.12
CA HIS A 115 -3.38 -12.17 1.78
C HIS A 115 -4.70 -12.30 1.03
N ALA A 116 -5.74 -12.78 1.71
CA ALA A 116 -7.08 -12.86 1.16
C ALA A 116 -7.63 -11.47 0.77
N PHE A 117 -7.37 -10.46 1.60
CA PHE A 117 -7.76 -9.08 1.30
C PHE A 117 -7.10 -8.56 0.03
N LEU A 118 -5.78 -8.71 -0.12
CA LEU A 118 -5.05 -8.23 -1.31
C LEU A 118 -5.48 -8.95 -2.60
N LEU A 119 -5.69 -10.27 -2.54
CA LEU A 119 -6.18 -11.03 -3.70
C LEU A 119 -7.59 -10.59 -4.09
N ASN A 120 -8.48 -10.34 -3.12
CA ASN A 120 -9.81 -9.80 -3.40
C ASN A 120 -9.75 -8.39 -3.99
N GLN A 121 -8.89 -7.53 -3.45
CA GLN A 121 -8.70 -6.18 -3.96
C GLN A 121 -8.21 -6.20 -5.41
N TYR A 122 -7.24 -7.06 -5.73
CA TYR A 122 -6.79 -7.26 -7.11
C TYR A 122 -7.93 -7.69 -8.04
N LEU A 123 -8.82 -8.58 -7.60
CA LEU A 123 -9.96 -9.01 -8.42
C LEU A 123 -10.96 -7.88 -8.71
N GLN A 124 -11.01 -6.85 -7.86
CA GLN A 124 -11.87 -5.67 -8.04
C GLN A 124 -11.18 -4.60 -8.89
N ASP A 125 -9.97 -4.20 -8.51
CA ASP A 125 -9.28 -3.04 -9.05
C ASP A 125 -8.44 -3.36 -10.30
N LYS A 126 -8.08 -4.64 -10.49
CA LYS A 126 -7.14 -5.15 -11.52
C LYS A 126 -5.76 -4.49 -11.49
N ASP A 127 -5.43 -3.84 -10.39
CA ASP A 127 -4.12 -3.26 -10.15
C ASP A 127 -3.13 -4.34 -9.68
N ILE A 128 -2.21 -4.71 -10.56
CA ILE A 128 -1.18 -5.73 -10.26
C ILE A 128 -0.28 -5.29 -9.11
N ASP A 129 -0.07 -3.99 -8.90
CA ASP A 129 0.82 -3.48 -7.87
C ASP A 129 0.28 -3.80 -6.46
N VAL A 130 -1.04 -3.95 -6.32
CA VAL A 130 -1.69 -4.40 -5.09
C VAL A 130 -1.18 -5.78 -4.64
N LEU A 131 -0.98 -6.72 -5.58
CA LEU A 131 -0.50 -8.07 -5.27
C LEU A 131 0.92 -8.07 -4.69
N PHE A 132 1.71 -7.04 -4.98
CA PHE A 132 3.10 -6.91 -4.54
C PHE A 132 3.30 -5.96 -3.36
N ARG A 133 2.22 -5.38 -2.79
CA ARG A 133 2.31 -4.49 -1.61
C ARG A 133 2.86 -5.19 -0.37
N VAL A 134 2.50 -6.45 -0.19
CA VAL A 134 3.10 -7.30 0.84
C VAL A 134 4.24 -8.07 0.21
N GLN A 135 5.45 -7.85 0.74
CA GLN A 135 6.61 -8.59 0.31
C GLN A 135 6.42 -10.07 0.63
N ASN A 136 6.28 -10.88 -0.42
CA ASN A 136 6.22 -12.33 -0.30
C ASN A 136 7.40 -12.93 -1.07
N SER A 137 8.35 -13.49 -0.32
CA SER A 137 9.58 -14.11 -0.88
C SER A 137 9.31 -15.38 -1.68
N PHE A 138 8.08 -15.88 -1.70
CA PHE A 138 7.68 -17.07 -2.44
C PHE A 138 7.04 -16.74 -3.79
N ALA A 139 6.67 -15.50 -4.08
CA ALA A 139 6.26 -15.12 -5.44
C ALA A 139 7.47 -15.19 -6.38
N VAL A 140 7.42 -16.06 -7.39
CA VAL A 140 8.52 -16.35 -8.32
C VAL A 140 8.65 -15.25 -9.36
N MET A 141 7.52 -14.66 -9.76
CA MET A 141 7.48 -13.60 -10.75
C MET A 141 7.49 -12.20 -10.14
N GLY A 142 7.59 -12.09 -8.81
CA GLY A 142 7.80 -10.80 -8.17
C GLY A 142 9.11 -10.18 -8.64
N LYS A 143 9.08 -8.92 -9.09
CA LYS A 143 10.27 -8.20 -9.59
C LYS A 143 11.29 -7.85 -8.48
N GLY A 144 11.18 -8.47 -7.31
CA GLY A 144 11.88 -8.04 -6.10
C GLY A 144 11.46 -6.61 -5.71
N LEU A 145 12.09 -6.08 -4.67
CA LEU A 145 11.98 -4.66 -4.36
C LEU A 145 12.78 -3.89 -5.41
N LEU A 146 12.11 -3.39 -6.45
CA LEU A 146 12.69 -2.35 -7.29
C LEU A 146 12.73 -1.10 -6.43
N GLY A 147 13.89 -0.83 -5.83
CA GLY A 147 14.11 0.36 -5.02
C GLY A 147 13.67 1.58 -5.81
N THR A 148 12.67 2.28 -5.32
CA THR A 148 12.28 3.57 -5.89
C THR A 148 13.24 4.63 -5.37
N THR A 149 13.77 5.45 -6.27
CA THR A 149 14.49 6.68 -5.89
C THR A 149 13.52 7.78 -5.43
N GLN A 150 12.21 7.52 -5.50
CA GLN A 150 11.15 8.44 -5.15
C GLN A 150 10.85 8.35 -3.65
N LEU A 151 11.73 8.96 -2.85
CA LEU A 151 11.55 9.13 -1.41
C LEU A 151 10.38 10.07 -1.07
N ILE A 152 10.03 10.96 -2.00
CA ILE A 152 8.99 11.98 -1.82
C ILE A 152 8.04 11.88 -3.01
N THR A 153 6.80 11.51 -2.72
CA THR A 153 5.69 11.64 -3.67
C THR A 153 5.03 12.97 -3.38
N LYS A 154 5.25 13.97 -4.23
CA LYS A 154 4.47 15.21 -4.17
C LYS A 154 3.05 14.83 -4.59
N LEU A 155 2.14 14.70 -3.62
CA LEU A 155 0.71 14.57 -3.90
C LEU A 155 0.33 15.70 -4.85
N ALA A 156 -0.32 15.35 -5.96
CA ALA A 156 -0.77 16.30 -6.95
C ALA A 156 -1.48 17.47 -6.26
N ASP A 157 -1.22 18.69 -6.71
CA ASP A 157 -1.71 19.97 -6.16
C ASP A 157 -3.26 20.11 -6.13
N ASN A 158 -4.03 19.03 -6.35
CA ASN A 158 -5.49 19.01 -6.46
C ASN A 158 -6.21 18.10 -5.45
N SER A 159 -5.49 17.47 -4.55
CA SER A 159 -6.09 16.94 -3.32
C SER A 159 -5.27 17.51 -2.20
N VAL A 160 -5.69 18.68 -1.68
CA VAL A 160 -5.36 19.09 -0.32
C VAL A 160 -5.66 17.86 0.52
N PRO A 161 -4.65 17.08 0.97
CA PRO A 161 -4.91 16.15 2.05
C PRO A 161 -5.47 17.06 3.13
N ALA A 162 -6.56 16.69 3.80
CA ALA A 162 -6.99 17.44 4.96
C ALA A 162 -5.72 17.64 5.82
N GLU A 163 -5.14 18.85 5.73
CA GLU A 163 -4.14 19.30 6.67
C GLU A 163 -4.80 18.95 7.98
N ILE A 164 -4.11 18.17 8.80
CA ILE A 164 -4.50 18.06 10.19
C ILE A 164 -4.73 19.50 10.59
N ALA A 165 -6.01 19.87 10.77
CA ALA A 165 -6.43 21.26 10.83
C ALA A 165 -6.00 21.73 12.21
N HIS A 166 -4.70 21.94 12.35
CA HIS A 166 -4.08 22.48 13.53
C HIS A 166 -4.66 23.87 13.64
N ASP A 167 -5.28 24.15 14.79
CA ASP A 167 -5.70 25.49 15.11
C ASP A 167 -4.47 26.40 14.93
N PRO A 168 -4.53 27.46 14.11
CA PRO A 168 -3.41 28.39 13.94
C PRO A 168 -2.84 28.91 15.26
N LEU A 169 -3.66 28.98 16.32
CA LEU A 169 -3.21 29.35 17.65
C LEU A 169 -2.27 28.29 18.26
N ASP A 170 -2.64 27.02 18.20
CA ASP A 170 -1.83 25.92 18.75
C ASP A 170 -0.51 25.81 17.96
N LEU A 171 -0.58 25.92 16.64
CA LEU A 171 0.59 25.89 15.77
C LEU A 171 1.57 27.04 16.08
N ALA A 172 1.05 28.25 16.31
CA ALA A 172 1.88 29.39 16.68
C ALA A 172 2.55 29.21 18.05
N ARG A 173 1.87 28.57 19.01
CA ARG A 173 2.43 28.29 20.34
C ARG A 173 3.55 27.26 20.27
N ASP A 174 3.39 26.22 19.45
CA ASP A 174 4.46 25.27 19.18
C ASP A 174 5.69 25.99 18.60
N TYR A 175 5.49 26.91 17.65
CA TYR A 175 6.58 27.71 17.11
C TYR A 175 7.25 28.60 18.16
N ILE A 176 6.48 29.22 19.06
CA ILE A 176 7.04 30.01 20.17
C ILE A 176 7.85 29.11 21.13
N GLU A 177 7.34 27.91 21.45
CA GLU A 177 8.05 26.94 22.30
C GLU A 177 9.41 26.55 21.71
N TYR A 178 9.46 26.37 20.38
CA TYR A 178 10.69 26.09 19.65
C TYR A 178 11.50 27.34 19.26
N SER A 179 11.14 28.52 19.79
CA SER A 179 11.81 29.81 19.49
C SER A 179 11.82 30.21 18.01
N GLN A 180 10.89 29.68 17.22
CA GLN A 180 10.65 29.99 15.81
C GLN A 180 9.72 31.19 15.70
N PHE A 181 10.17 32.35 16.18
CA PHE A 181 9.32 33.54 16.33
C PHE A 181 8.85 34.13 15.00
N GLN A 182 9.63 33.97 13.93
CA GLN A 182 9.28 34.50 12.61
C GLN A 182 8.13 33.68 11.99
N GLU A 183 8.17 32.37 12.21
CA GLU A 183 7.15 31.42 11.80
C GLU A 183 5.87 31.61 12.61
N ALA A 184 5.98 31.77 13.94
CA ALA A 184 4.85 32.10 14.81
C ALA A 184 4.15 33.40 14.40
N GLU A 185 4.92 34.46 14.12
CA GLU A 185 4.40 35.73 13.63
C GLU A 185 3.65 35.58 12.31
N ALA A 186 4.22 34.83 11.36
CA ALA A 186 3.61 34.60 10.05
C ALA A 186 2.28 33.85 10.17
N VAL A 187 2.21 32.81 11.00
CA VAL A 187 0.97 32.05 11.23
C VAL A 187 -0.10 32.92 11.90
N LEU A 188 0.24 33.64 12.97
CA LEU A 188 -0.72 34.49 13.69
C LEU A 188 -1.23 35.65 12.83
N SER A 189 -0.34 36.34 12.12
CA SER A 189 -0.73 37.45 11.25
C SER A 189 -1.63 36.99 10.11
N GLN A 190 -1.33 35.84 9.50
CA GLN A 190 -2.18 35.25 8.47
C GLN A 190 -3.54 34.81 9.03
N ALA A 191 -3.55 34.18 10.20
CA ALA A 191 -4.78 33.72 10.85
C ALA A 191 -5.69 34.90 11.26
N ILE A 192 -5.13 36.02 11.70
CA ILE A 192 -5.88 37.23 12.02
C ILE A 192 -6.52 37.84 10.76
N LEU A 193 -5.81 37.87 9.63
CA LEU A 193 -6.37 38.37 8.36
C LEU A 193 -7.49 37.46 7.82
N GLN A 194 -7.51 36.18 8.20
CA GLN A 194 -8.57 35.23 7.82
C GLN A 194 -9.72 35.18 8.84
N THR A 195 -9.44 35.37 10.13
CA THR A 195 -10.39 35.25 11.24
C THR A 195 -10.16 36.35 12.29
N ALA A 196 -10.48 37.60 11.92
CA ALA A 196 -10.26 38.77 12.76
C ALA A 196 -11.05 38.76 14.09
N GLU A 197 -12.12 37.97 14.21
CA GLU A 197 -12.95 37.92 15.43
C GLU A 197 -12.30 37.15 16.59
N ARG A 198 -11.22 36.40 16.35
CA ARG A 198 -10.56 35.60 17.41
C ARG A 198 -9.58 36.44 18.22
N LYS A 199 -10.06 36.97 19.36
CA LYS A 199 -9.28 37.78 20.31
C LYS A 199 -7.95 37.16 20.72
N GLU A 200 -7.90 35.84 20.92
CA GLU A 200 -6.71 35.11 21.38
C GLU A 200 -5.51 35.28 20.42
N LEU A 201 -5.76 35.26 19.11
CA LEU A 201 -4.72 35.45 18.10
C LEU A 201 -4.09 36.86 18.18
N HIS A 202 -4.91 37.87 18.49
CA HIS A 202 -4.44 39.24 18.67
C HIS A 202 -3.56 39.38 19.90
N VAL A 203 -3.93 38.75 21.02
CA VAL A 203 -3.15 38.82 22.26
C VAL A 203 -1.77 38.21 22.07
N ASP A 204 -1.70 36.97 21.57
CA ASP A 204 -0.44 36.24 21.40
C ASP A 204 0.48 36.97 20.39
N LEU A 205 -0.07 37.57 19.34
CA LEU A 205 0.72 38.34 18.37
C LEU A 205 1.22 39.68 18.94
N LEU A 206 0.40 40.41 19.69
CA LEU A 206 0.79 41.67 20.32
C LEU A 206 1.87 41.44 21.39
N GLU A 207 1.78 40.34 22.14
CA GLU A 207 2.82 39.94 23.09
C GLU A 207 4.14 39.61 22.36
N LEU A 208 4.05 38.94 21.20
CA LEU A 208 5.20 38.67 20.34
C LEU A 208 5.83 39.97 19.80
N TYR A 209 5.03 40.93 19.33
CA TYR A 209 5.55 42.24 18.92
C TYR A 209 6.17 43.04 20.07
N LYS A 210 5.58 42.96 21.27
CA LYS A 210 6.13 43.60 22.47
C LYS A 210 7.47 43.00 22.88
N SER A 211 7.62 41.68 22.78
CA SER A 211 8.88 40.99 23.14
C SER A 211 9.98 41.22 22.10
N LEU A 212 9.65 41.19 20.81
CA LEU A 212 10.60 41.39 19.70
C LEU A 212 10.90 42.87 19.41
N GLN A 213 10.09 43.80 19.94
CA GLN A 213 10.20 45.25 19.69
C GLN A 213 10.10 45.61 18.19
N ASP A 214 9.37 44.83 17.41
CA ASP A 214 9.24 45.02 15.96
C ASP A 214 8.09 45.99 15.63
N VAL A 215 8.36 47.28 15.84
CA VAL A 215 7.40 48.37 15.60
C VAL A 215 7.01 48.47 14.13
N SER A 216 7.94 48.19 13.22
CA SER A 216 7.71 48.33 11.78
C SER A 216 6.64 47.35 11.29
N LYS A 217 6.71 46.08 11.73
CA LYS A 217 5.73 45.06 11.36
C LYS A 217 4.40 45.25 12.06
N PHE A 218 4.41 45.70 13.32
CA PHE A 218 3.20 46.09 14.04
C PHE A 218 2.40 47.15 13.27
N VAL A 219 3.03 48.26 12.86
CA VAL A 219 2.36 49.34 12.12
C VAL A 219 1.81 48.82 10.78
N ALA A 220 2.60 48.05 10.04
CA ALA A 220 2.18 47.50 8.74
C ALA A 220 0.97 46.56 8.86
N LEU A 221 0.86 45.79 9.94
CA LEU A 221 -0.27 44.91 10.17
C LEU A 221 -1.49 45.66 10.71
N GLN A 222 -1.28 46.67 11.56
CA GLN A 222 -2.33 47.54 12.07
C GLN A 222 -3.03 48.28 10.92
N GLU A 223 -2.27 48.83 9.96
CA GLU A 223 -2.82 49.46 8.75
C GLU A 223 -3.69 48.49 7.94
N LYS A 224 -3.24 47.24 7.76
CA LYS A 224 -4.04 46.22 7.06
C LYS A 224 -5.33 45.86 7.81
N LEU A 225 -5.28 45.84 9.14
CA LEU A 225 -6.42 45.53 9.98
C LEU A 225 -7.44 46.68 10.05
N THR A 226 -7.00 47.94 10.00
CA THR A 226 -7.92 49.07 9.94
C THR A 226 -8.67 49.13 8.62
N GLU A 227 -8.04 48.72 7.51
CA GLU A 227 -8.70 48.58 6.19
C GLU A 227 -9.78 47.48 6.17
N GLN A 228 -9.59 46.39 6.92
CA GLN A 228 -10.52 45.25 6.97
C GLN A 228 -11.61 45.35 8.05
N GLY A 229 -11.50 46.32 8.95
CA GLY A 229 -12.43 46.49 10.07
C GLY A 229 -12.00 45.67 11.28
N ASN A 230 -11.09 46.23 12.09
CA ASN A 230 -10.59 45.60 13.31
C ASN A 230 -11.69 45.50 14.39
N PRO A 231 -12.05 44.29 14.86
CA PRO A 231 -13.05 44.13 15.92
C PRO A 231 -12.52 44.47 17.32
N PHE A 232 -11.20 44.59 17.52
CA PHE A 232 -10.58 44.88 18.83
C PHE A 232 -9.59 46.06 18.77
N PRO A 233 -10.02 47.28 18.44
CA PRO A 233 -9.13 48.45 18.36
C PRO A 233 -8.41 48.74 19.69
N GLU A 234 -9.08 48.53 20.83
CA GLU A 234 -8.55 48.81 22.16
C GLU A 234 -7.22 48.10 22.46
N LEU A 235 -7.07 46.84 22.03
CA LEU A 235 -5.84 46.07 22.25
C LEU A 235 -4.65 46.61 21.44
N TRP A 236 -4.92 47.07 20.23
CA TRP A 236 -3.90 47.59 19.33
C TRP A 236 -3.50 49.01 19.73
N ASP A 237 -4.45 49.81 20.21
CA ASP A 237 -4.20 51.15 20.72
C ASP A 237 -3.35 51.11 22.01
N GLU A 238 -3.56 50.15 22.90
CA GLU A 238 -2.72 49.96 24.10
C GLU A 238 -1.25 49.69 23.74
N LEU A 239 -0.99 48.84 22.75
CA LEU A 239 0.38 48.57 22.30
C LEU A 239 0.98 49.77 21.55
N ASN A 240 0.16 50.51 20.81
CA ASN A 240 0.59 51.74 20.15
C ASN A 240 1.01 52.82 21.16
N ASP A 241 0.27 52.96 22.28
CA ASP A 241 0.62 53.84 23.39
C ASP A 241 1.94 53.41 24.05
N TYR A 242 2.13 52.10 24.25
CA TYR A 242 3.39 51.55 24.78
C TYR A 242 4.60 51.91 23.89
N PHE A 243 4.49 51.76 22.56
CA PHE A 243 5.57 52.14 21.65
C PHE A 243 5.77 53.66 21.55
N SER A 244 4.69 54.43 21.63
CA SER A 244 4.73 55.90 21.59
C SER A 244 5.41 56.49 22.83
N LEU A 245 5.11 55.97 24.01
CA LEU A 245 5.73 56.37 25.29
C LEU A 245 7.23 56.05 25.31
N ARG A 246 7.66 54.96 24.68
CA ARG A 246 9.07 54.56 24.64
C ARG A 246 9.91 55.37 23.66
N LYS A 247 9.31 55.92 22.58
CA LYS A 247 9.99 56.85 21.64
C LYS A 247 10.33 58.21 22.26
N MET A 248 9.77 58.55 23.43
CA MET A 248 10.04 59.80 24.16
C MET A 248 11.16 59.70 25.21
N LEU A 249 11.76 58.52 25.43
CA LEU A 249 12.93 58.30 26.29
C LEU A 249 14.20 58.08 25.45
#